data_AF-A0A0A2MKG8-F1
#
_entry.id   AF-A0A0A2MKG8-F1
#
_cell.length_a   1.000
_cell.length_b   1.000
_cell.length_c   1.000
_cell.angle_alpha   90.00
_cell.angle_beta   90.00
_cell.angle_gamma   90.00
#
_symmetry.space_group_name_H-M   'P 1'
#
loop_
_entity.id
_entity.type
_entity.pdbx_description
1 polymer ?
#
loop_
_entity_poly.entity_id
_entity_poly.type
_entity_poly.pdbx_seq_one_letter_code
_entity_poly.pdbx_strand_id
1 'polypeptide(L)'
;MGMFILAGLIIVAVIIAIPFTFYWIPTKLGYPKTGKILGAVVGLSFTVILFRWYFEDELFTKNEAAEFLKEQNIELHDDFEIVSNWSSSGIGEYHHLFTLKITLKDKAKIVNEIRTSDNFTPGLQEERSSYIDLDRNDYNTGPKELLNYETKDAFIRELFRSRGKGFAPEWKKIKIDKIKDELHFSEIDD
;
A
#
# COMPACT_ATOMS: atom_id res chain seq x y z
N MET A 1 -17.69 6.51 22.25
CA MET A 1 -16.38 6.60 22.93
C MET A 1 -16.11 5.42 23.86
N GLY A 2 -17.00 5.08 24.82
CA GLY A 2 -16.77 3.94 25.75
C GLY A 2 -16.63 2.57 25.08
N MET A 3 -17.38 2.30 24.01
CA MET A 3 -17.30 1.02 23.27
C MET A 3 -15.96 0.80 22.57
N PHE A 4 -15.36 1.84 21.99
CA PHE A 4 -14.04 1.77 21.34
C PHE A 4 -12.92 1.54 22.35
N ILE A 5 -12.99 2.19 23.52
CA ILE A 5 -12.05 1.98 24.61
C ILE A 5 -12.13 0.54 25.11
N LEU A 6 -13.34 0.02 25.30
CA LEU A 6 -13.53 -1.38 25.71
C LEU A 6 -12.97 -2.36 24.67
N ALA A 7 -13.24 -2.14 23.37
CA ALA A 7 -12.69 -2.97 22.30
C ALA A 7 -11.15 -2.95 22.29
N GLY A 8 -10.53 -1.78 22.43
CA GLY A 8 -9.08 -1.65 22.54
C GLY A 8 -8.50 -2.41 23.74
N LEU A 9 -9.14 -2.33 24.91
CA LEU A 9 -8.72 -3.07 26.10
C LEU A 9 -8.81 -4.60 25.90
N ILE A 10 -9.84 -5.08 25.19
CA ILE A 10 -9.97 -6.50 24.86
C ILE A 10 -8.81 -6.95 23.96
N ILE A 11 -8.45 -6.17 22.94
CA ILE A 11 -7.32 -6.48 22.05
C ILE A 11 -6.01 -6.57 22.86
N VAL A 12 -5.74 -5.59 23.72
CA VAL A 12 -4.56 -5.59 24.59
C VAL A 12 -4.56 -6.82 25.52
N ALA A 13 -5.71 -7.15 26.11
CA ALA A 13 -5.83 -8.34 26.96
C ALA A 13 -5.53 -9.63 26.20
N VAL A 14 -5.98 -9.77 24.95
CA VAL A 14 -5.68 -10.92 24.10
C VAL A 14 -4.19 -11.01 23.77
N ILE A 15 -3.56 -9.89 23.40
CA ILE A 15 -2.11 -9.83 23.11
C ILE A 15 -1.27 -10.30 24.30
N ILE A 16 -1.68 -9.98 25.53
CA ILE A 16 -0.99 -10.40 26.76
C ILE A 16 -1.34 -11.85 27.12
N ALA A 17 -2.61 -12.24 26.97
CA ALA A 17 -3.09 -13.56 27.35
C ALA A 17 -2.47 -14.66 26.51
N ILE A 18 -2.24 -14.43 25.21
CA ILE A 18 -1.70 -15.47 24.32
C ILE A 18 -0.30 -15.93 24.80
N PRO A 19 0.75 -15.10 24.87
CA PRO A 19 2.05 -15.52 25.39
C PRO A 19 1.97 -16.12 26.80
N PHE A 20 1.11 -15.57 27.66
CA PHE A 20 0.89 -16.09 29.01
C PHE A 20 0.34 -17.52 29.00
N THR A 21 -0.62 -17.86 28.14
CA THR A 21 -1.16 -19.22 28.05
C THR A 21 -0.11 -20.23 27.57
N PHE A 22 0.73 -19.84 26.59
CA PHE A 22 1.86 -20.65 26.11
C PHE A 22 2.93 -20.88 27.18
N TYR A 23 3.07 -19.94 28.13
CA TYR A 23 3.88 -20.14 29.32
C TYR A 23 3.20 -21.03 30.37
N TRP A 24 1.93 -20.76 30.67
CA TRP A 24 1.23 -21.32 31.83
C TRP A 24 0.83 -22.78 31.65
N ILE A 25 0.31 -23.17 30.48
CA ILE A 25 -0.19 -24.53 30.23
C ILE A 25 0.92 -25.58 30.39
N PRO A 26 2.09 -25.47 29.72
CA PRO A 26 3.15 -26.47 29.87
C PRO A 26 3.74 -26.49 31.28
N THR A 27 3.81 -25.32 31.93
CA THR A 27 4.28 -25.21 33.31
C THR A 27 3.37 -25.96 34.27
N LYS A 28 2.04 -25.88 34.08
CA LYS A 28 1.06 -26.65 34.86
C LYS A 28 1.11 -28.16 34.59
N LEU A 29 1.49 -28.56 33.38
CA LEU A 29 1.66 -29.97 33.00
C LEU A 29 3.00 -30.58 33.42
N GLY A 30 3.85 -29.86 34.17
CA GLY A 30 5.13 -30.36 34.66
C GLY A 30 6.33 -30.08 33.73
N TYR A 31 6.15 -29.27 32.69
CA TYR A 31 7.19 -28.89 31.72
C TYR A 31 7.56 -27.39 31.81
N PRO A 32 8.12 -26.91 32.94
CA PRO A 32 8.37 -25.48 33.16
C PRO A 32 9.41 -24.88 32.22
N LYS A 33 10.41 -25.67 31.78
CA LYS A 33 11.41 -25.21 30.79
C LYS A 33 10.76 -24.96 29.44
N THR A 34 9.93 -25.90 28.99
CA THR A 34 9.19 -25.79 27.74
C THR A 34 8.23 -24.60 27.76
N GLY A 35 7.50 -24.40 28.87
CA GLY A 35 6.63 -23.23 29.04
C GLY A 35 7.37 -21.90 28.92
N LYS A 36 8.53 -21.77 29.58
CA LYS A 36 9.37 -20.56 29.46
C LYS A 36 9.81 -20.29 28.03
N ILE A 37 10.30 -21.32 27.32
CA ILE A 37 10.76 -21.19 25.94
C ILE A 37 9.58 -20.80 25.02
N LEU A 38 8.46 -21.51 25.11
CA LEU A 38 7.28 -21.24 24.28
C LEU A 38 6.72 -19.83 24.53
N GLY A 39 6.52 -19.46 25.79
CA GLY A 39 6.03 -18.13 26.14
C GLY A 39 6.96 -17.01 25.64
N ALA A 40 8.28 -17.20 25.75
CA ALA A 40 9.26 -16.24 25.26
C ALA A 40 9.27 -16.13 23.73
N VAL A 41 9.24 -17.26 23.00
CA VAL A 41 9.21 -17.27 21.53
C VAL A 41 7.93 -16.61 21.01
N VAL A 42 6.77 -16.98 21.56
CA VAL A 42 5.49 -16.40 21.17
C VAL A 42 5.45 -14.90 21.50
N GLY A 43 5.86 -14.53 22.72
CA GLY A 43 5.95 -13.12 23.14
C GLY A 43 6.83 -12.29 22.20
N LEU A 44 8.05 -12.77 21.90
CA LEU A 44 8.96 -12.10 20.99
C LEU A 44 8.37 -11.97 19.58
N SER A 45 7.70 -13.00 19.09
CA SER A 45 7.05 -12.99 17.77
C SER A 45 5.99 -11.89 17.70
N PHE A 46 5.13 -11.77 18.72
CA PHE A 46 4.14 -10.68 18.81
C PHE A 46 4.82 -9.32 18.88
N THR A 47 5.89 -9.18 19.66
CA THR A 47 6.65 -7.92 19.72
C THR A 47 7.18 -7.51 18.35
N VAL A 48 7.75 -8.45 17.59
CA VAL A 48 8.26 -8.17 16.23
C VAL A 48 7.14 -7.77 15.28
N ILE A 49 5.98 -8.44 15.33
CA ILE A 49 4.82 -8.10 14.48
C ILE A 49 4.31 -6.70 14.81
N LEU A 50 4.11 -6.38 16.10
CA LEU A 50 3.65 -5.06 16.53
C LEU A 50 4.65 -3.96 16.18
N PHE A 51 5.94 -4.25 16.32
CA PHE A 51 7.00 -3.34 15.90
C PHE A 51 6.92 -3.07 14.40
N ARG A 52 6.79 -4.13 13.58
CA ARG A 52 6.66 -3.98 12.12
C ARG A 52 5.43 -3.17 11.73
N TRP A 53 4.29 -3.40 12.40
CA TRP A 53 3.06 -2.67 12.12
C TRP A 53 3.15 -1.19 12.56
N TYR A 54 3.77 -0.92 13.70
CA TYR A 54 3.91 0.46 14.18
C TYR A 54 4.91 1.29 13.36
N PHE A 55 5.98 0.65 12.87
CA PHE A 55 7.01 1.27 12.03
C PHE A 55 6.87 0.85 10.56
N GLU A 56 5.64 0.59 10.10
CA GLU A 56 5.38 0.10 8.75
C GLU A 56 5.93 1.09 7.70
N ASP A 57 5.73 2.38 7.96
CA ASP A 57 6.15 3.42 7.02
C ASP A 57 7.68 3.55 6.90
N GLU A 58 8.39 3.44 8.02
CA GLU A 58 9.85 3.51 8.06
C GLU A 58 10.53 2.22 7.61
N LEU A 59 9.84 1.07 7.72
CA LEU A 59 10.34 -0.22 7.28
C LEU A 59 10.03 -0.53 5.81
N PHE A 60 9.38 0.39 5.10
CA PHE A 60 9.05 0.25 3.69
C PHE A 60 10.30 0.06 2.82
N THR A 61 10.26 -0.95 1.95
CA THR A 61 11.42 -1.42 1.20
C THR A 61 11.31 -1.17 -0.30
N LYS A 62 12.46 -1.19 -0.99
CA LYS A 62 12.51 -1.09 -2.45
C LYS A 62 11.74 -2.22 -3.15
N ASN A 63 11.77 -3.43 -2.56
CA ASN A 63 11.04 -4.56 -3.13
C ASN A 63 9.53 -4.35 -3.05
N GLU A 64 9.01 -3.86 -1.92
CA GLU A 64 7.59 -3.53 -1.77
C GLU A 64 7.20 -2.43 -2.78
N ALA A 65 7.99 -1.36 -2.90
CA ALA A 65 7.75 -0.32 -3.91
C ALA A 65 7.71 -0.88 -5.34
N ALA A 66 8.64 -1.78 -5.70
CA ALA A 66 8.67 -2.42 -7.01
C ALA A 66 7.44 -3.32 -7.27
N GLU A 67 6.92 -3.99 -6.24
CA GLU A 67 5.69 -4.78 -6.33
C GLU A 67 4.48 -3.91 -6.66
N PHE A 68 4.34 -2.74 -6.01
CA PHE A 68 3.27 -1.78 -6.32
C PHE A 68 3.33 -1.27 -7.77
N LEU A 69 4.53 -0.97 -8.29
CA LEU A 69 4.70 -0.53 -9.68
C LEU A 69 4.37 -1.63 -10.68
N LYS A 70 4.70 -2.88 -10.35
CA LYS A 70 4.49 -4.05 -11.22
C LYS A 70 3.02 -4.29 -11.53
N GLU A 71 2.10 -3.95 -10.63
CA GLU A 71 0.65 -4.10 -10.87
C GLU A 71 0.12 -3.25 -12.04
N GLN A 72 0.81 -2.15 -12.33
CA GLN A 72 0.54 -1.22 -13.42
C GLN A 72 1.52 -1.41 -14.59
N ASN A 73 2.17 -2.58 -14.63
CA ASN A 73 3.17 -2.97 -15.64
C ASN A 73 4.33 -1.97 -15.74
N ILE A 74 4.76 -1.41 -14.61
CA ILE A 74 5.97 -0.57 -14.53
C ILE A 74 7.06 -1.35 -13.81
N GLU A 75 8.24 -1.41 -14.42
CA GLU A 75 9.44 -2.05 -13.86
C GLU A 75 10.63 -1.10 -13.96
N LEU A 76 11.25 -0.83 -12.82
CA LEU A 76 12.51 -0.11 -12.69
C LEU A 76 13.67 -1.10 -12.83
N HIS A 77 14.61 -0.82 -13.73
CA HIS A 77 15.75 -1.71 -13.98
C HIS A 77 17.05 -1.24 -13.33
N ASP A 78 17.13 0.04 -13.00
CA ASP A 78 18.26 0.61 -12.29
C ASP A 78 17.92 0.79 -10.80
N ASP A 79 18.92 1.08 -9.97
CA ASP A 79 18.68 1.37 -8.55
C ASP A 79 17.92 2.69 -8.36
N PHE A 80 17.07 2.74 -7.34
CA PHE A 80 16.27 3.90 -6.99
C PHE A 80 16.29 4.17 -5.49
N GLU A 81 15.95 5.38 -5.08
CA GLU A 81 15.90 5.81 -3.67
C GLU A 81 14.45 6.04 -3.25
N ILE A 82 14.08 5.59 -2.05
CA ILE A 82 12.79 5.92 -1.44
C ILE A 82 12.94 7.29 -0.79
N VAL A 83 12.26 8.30 -1.33
CA VAL A 83 12.29 9.68 -0.82
C VAL A 83 11.30 9.84 0.33
N SER A 84 10.11 9.25 0.18
CA SER A 84 9.08 9.23 1.20
C SER A 84 8.17 8.03 1.03
N ASN A 85 7.59 7.60 2.14
CA ASN A 85 6.53 6.63 2.20
C ASN A 85 5.58 7.04 3.34
N TRP A 86 4.29 6.92 3.09
CA TRP A 86 3.25 7.21 4.06
C TRP A 86 2.03 6.35 3.77
N SER A 87 1.51 5.71 4.80
CA SER A 87 0.29 4.94 4.71
C SER A 87 -0.68 5.30 5.83
N SER A 88 -1.98 5.17 5.54
CA SER A 88 -3.03 5.35 6.52
C SER A 88 -4.18 4.41 6.21
N SER A 89 -4.71 3.78 7.25
CA SER A 89 -5.86 2.87 7.16
C SER A 89 -6.93 3.30 8.16
N GLY A 90 -8.15 3.51 7.66
CA GLY A 90 -9.37 3.75 8.43
C GLY A 90 -10.39 2.63 8.22
N ILE A 91 -11.56 2.74 8.84
CA ILE A 91 -12.67 1.81 8.57
C ILE A 91 -13.24 2.16 7.19
N GLY A 92 -12.94 1.31 6.20
CA GLY A 92 -13.42 1.49 4.83
C GLY A 92 -12.62 2.48 3.99
N GLU A 93 -11.51 3.00 4.53
CA GLU A 93 -10.65 3.96 3.85
C GLU A 93 -9.20 3.46 3.91
N TYR A 94 -8.48 3.50 2.78
CA TYR A 94 -7.05 3.19 2.73
C TYR A 94 -6.31 4.14 1.79
N HIS A 95 -5.18 4.65 2.26
CA HIS A 95 -4.26 5.46 1.47
C HIS A 95 -2.84 4.91 1.60
N HIS A 96 -2.15 4.79 0.47
CA HIS A 96 -0.72 4.51 0.44
C HIS A 96 -0.03 5.39 -0.59
N LEU A 97 0.88 6.24 -0.11
CA LEU A 97 1.61 7.22 -0.90
C LEU A 97 3.10 6.98 -0.74
N PHE A 98 3.83 6.87 -1.84
CA PHE A 98 5.29 6.88 -1.78
C PHE A 98 5.90 7.66 -2.96
N THR A 99 7.09 8.21 -2.72
CA THR A 99 7.88 8.89 -3.74
C THR A 99 9.22 8.19 -3.89
N LEU A 100 9.56 7.85 -5.12
CA LEU A 100 10.86 7.30 -5.49
C LEU A 100 11.64 8.32 -6.29
N LYS A 101 12.94 8.41 -6.05
CA LYS A 101 13.88 9.05 -6.96
C LYS A 101 14.47 7.98 -7.88
N ILE A 102 14.21 8.11 -9.18
CA ILE A 102 14.53 7.11 -10.20
C ILE A 102 15.63 7.63 -11.15
N THR A 103 16.23 6.74 -11.94
CA THR A 103 17.22 7.17 -12.94
C THR A 103 16.54 7.84 -14.14
N LEU A 104 17.28 8.72 -14.84
CA LEU A 104 16.81 9.32 -16.10
C LEU A 104 16.45 8.26 -17.16
N LYS A 105 17.13 7.12 -17.14
CA LYS A 105 16.90 6.01 -18.07
C LYS A 105 15.56 5.32 -17.79
N ASP A 106 15.29 4.97 -16.53
CA ASP A 106 13.99 4.40 -16.14
C ASP A 106 12.87 5.41 -16.33
N LYS A 107 13.09 6.69 -15.99
CA LYS A 107 12.15 7.78 -16.27
C LYS A 107 11.80 7.85 -17.76
N ALA A 108 12.80 7.89 -18.65
CA ALA A 108 12.57 7.95 -20.09
C ALA A 108 11.83 6.71 -20.62
N LYS A 109 12.17 5.52 -20.11
CA LYS A 109 11.49 4.27 -20.45
C LYS A 109 10.00 4.32 -20.08
N ILE A 110 9.69 4.67 -18.83
CA ILE A 110 8.30 4.75 -18.34
C ILE A 110 7.51 5.80 -19.12
N VAL A 111 8.09 6.98 -19.34
CA VAL A 111 7.44 8.04 -20.13
C VAL A 111 7.14 7.58 -21.55
N ASN A 112 8.07 6.84 -22.17
CA ASN A 112 7.85 6.25 -23.49
C ASN A 112 6.69 5.23 -23.45
N GLU A 113 6.68 4.31 -22.48
CA GLU A 113 5.59 3.34 -22.31
C GLU A 113 4.22 4.00 -22.10
N ILE A 114 4.14 5.11 -21.37
CA ILE A 114 2.90 5.88 -21.20
C ILE A 114 2.50 6.51 -22.53
N ARG A 115 3.42 7.19 -23.23
CA ARG A 115 3.15 7.92 -24.47
C ARG A 115 2.76 7.03 -25.64
N THR A 116 3.35 5.84 -25.74
CA THR A 116 3.10 4.90 -26.83
C THR A 116 1.94 3.96 -26.55
N SER A 117 1.23 4.13 -25.43
CA SER A 117 0.03 3.34 -25.15
C SER A 117 -1.13 3.77 -26.05
N ASP A 118 -1.94 2.81 -26.48
CA ASP A 118 -3.04 3.03 -27.43
C ASP A 118 -4.09 4.04 -26.93
N ASN A 119 -4.18 4.23 -25.61
CA ASN A 119 -5.14 5.09 -24.94
C ASN A 119 -4.52 6.37 -24.33
N PHE A 120 -3.34 6.76 -24.81
CA PHE A 120 -2.66 7.96 -24.34
C PHE A 120 -3.42 9.25 -24.70
N THR A 121 -3.67 10.11 -23.71
CA THR A 121 -4.27 11.43 -23.89
C THR A 121 -3.24 12.56 -23.64
N PRO A 122 -2.86 13.35 -24.66
CA PRO A 122 -1.89 14.42 -24.48
C PRO A 122 -2.49 15.72 -23.94
N GLY A 123 -1.70 16.48 -23.19
CA GLY A 123 -1.89 17.92 -23.00
C GLY A 123 -3.08 18.36 -22.16
N LEU A 124 -3.45 17.60 -21.12
CA LEU A 124 -4.46 18.03 -20.15
C LEU A 124 -3.91 19.19 -19.31
N GLN A 125 -4.74 20.21 -19.06
CA GLN A 125 -4.31 21.36 -18.24
C GLN A 125 -4.09 20.96 -16.78
N GLU A 126 -4.96 20.08 -16.26
CA GLU A 126 -4.93 19.56 -14.91
C GLU A 126 -5.04 18.04 -14.92
N GLU A 127 -4.71 17.40 -13.80
CA GLU A 127 -4.99 15.98 -13.63
C GLU A 127 -6.49 15.74 -13.78
N ARG A 128 -6.87 14.59 -14.34
CA ARG A 128 -8.26 14.16 -14.23
C ARG A 128 -8.55 14.01 -12.74
N SER A 129 -9.71 14.51 -12.30
CA SER A 129 -10.25 14.11 -11.00
C SER A 129 -10.26 12.59 -11.02
N SER A 130 -9.59 11.93 -10.06
CA SER A 130 -9.36 10.47 -10.06
C SER A 130 -10.64 9.64 -9.96
N TYR A 131 -11.80 10.29 -9.99
CA TYR A 131 -13.08 9.69 -10.28
C TYR A 131 -13.24 9.61 -11.79
N ILE A 132 -12.86 8.48 -12.40
CA ILE A 132 -13.48 8.09 -13.67
C ILE A 132 -14.98 8.17 -13.41
N ASP A 133 -15.64 9.15 -14.03
CA ASP A 133 -17.04 9.52 -13.88
C ASP A 133 -17.79 8.75 -12.77
N LEU A 134 -18.05 9.39 -11.62
CA LEU A 134 -18.97 8.87 -10.58
C LEU A 134 -20.35 8.46 -11.13
N ASP A 135 -20.64 8.82 -12.38
CA ASP A 135 -21.82 8.44 -13.16
C ASP A 135 -21.64 7.14 -13.98
N ARG A 136 -20.57 6.38 -13.76
CA ARG A 136 -20.40 5.05 -14.33
C ARG A 136 -21.34 4.06 -13.66
N ASN A 137 -22.34 3.61 -14.42
CA ASN A 137 -23.28 2.56 -14.03
C ASN A 137 -22.60 1.23 -13.63
N ASP A 138 -21.32 1.03 -13.98
CA ASP A 138 -20.52 -0.15 -13.70
C ASP A 138 -19.42 0.07 -12.65
N TYR A 139 -19.46 1.12 -11.84
CA TYR A 139 -18.48 1.39 -10.77
C TYR A 139 -18.13 0.13 -9.91
N ASN A 140 -19.14 -0.69 -9.60
CA ASN A 140 -19.00 -1.93 -8.82
C ASN A 140 -18.85 -3.22 -9.65
N THR A 141 -18.79 -3.13 -10.99
CA THR A 141 -18.73 -4.29 -11.90
C THR A 141 -17.81 -4.12 -13.11
N GLY A 142 -17.16 -2.96 -13.25
CA GLY A 142 -16.39 -2.57 -14.43
C GLY A 142 -15.08 -3.34 -14.56
N PRO A 143 -14.54 -3.48 -15.79
CA PRO A 143 -13.27 -4.15 -16.03
C PRO A 143 -12.09 -3.38 -15.44
N LYS A 144 -10.93 -4.05 -15.31
CA LYS A 144 -9.65 -3.40 -15.04
C LYS A 144 -9.35 -2.41 -16.16
N GLU A 145 -9.17 -1.14 -15.83
CA GLU A 145 -8.84 -0.09 -16.79
C GLU A 145 -7.52 0.57 -16.43
N LEU A 146 -6.64 0.70 -17.43
CA LEU A 146 -5.46 1.53 -17.35
C LEU A 146 -5.73 2.80 -18.15
N LEU A 147 -5.41 3.97 -17.62
CA LEU A 147 -5.48 5.24 -18.34
C LEU A 147 -4.10 5.88 -18.38
N ASN A 148 -3.73 6.44 -19.52
CA ASN A 148 -2.42 7.06 -19.72
C ASN A 148 -2.63 8.49 -20.23
N TYR A 149 -2.02 9.48 -19.60
CA TYR A 149 -2.16 10.86 -20.04
C TYR A 149 -0.99 11.75 -19.59
N GLU A 150 -0.89 12.90 -20.22
CA GLU A 150 0.11 13.93 -19.91
C GLU A 150 -0.58 15.20 -19.44
N THR A 151 -0.12 15.75 -18.32
CA THR A 151 -0.52 17.10 -17.85
C THR A 151 0.60 18.09 -18.10
N LYS A 152 0.43 19.35 -17.69
CA LYS A 152 1.50 20.35 -17.73
C LYS A 152 2.79 19.86 -17.05
N ASP A 153 2.66 19.21 -15.90
CA ASP A 153 3.78 18.95 -14.99
C ASP A 153 4.20 17.47 -14.91
N ALA A 154 3.41 16.53 -15.45
CA ALA A 154 3.71 15.10 -15.31
C ALA A 154 3.20 14.21 -16.46
N PHE A 155 3.73 12.99 -16.51
CA PHE A 155 3.15 11.85 -17.21
C PHE A 155 2.50 10.92 -16.21
N ILE A 156 1.26 10.49 -16.48
CA ILE A 156 0.45 9.79 -15.51
C ILE A 156 -0.08 8.49 -16.11
N ARG A 157 0.00 7.42 -15.31
CA ARG A 157 -0.71 6.17 -15.52
C ARG A 157 -1.63 5.93 -14.32
N GLU A 158 -2.91 5.76 -14.58
CA GLU A 158 -3.90 5.39 -13.57
C GLU A 158 -4.40 3.97 -13.83
N LEU A 159 -4.70 3.26 -12.76
CA LEU A 159 -5.31 1.96 -12.73
C LEU A 159 -6.59 2.04 -11.91
N PHE A 160 -7.69 1.67 -12.54
CA PHE A 160 -8.96 1.41 -11.88
C PHE A 160 -9.26 -0.07 -11.90
N ARG A 161 -9.68 -0.61 -10.75
CA ARG A 161 -10.16 -1.99 -10.64
C ARG A 161 -11.37 -2.07 -9.74
N SER A 162 -12.50 -2.51 -10.30
CA SER A 162 -13.66 -2.84 -9.49
C SER A 162 -13.42 -4.10 -8.64
N ARG A 163 -13.83 -4.06 -7.36
CA ARG A 163 -13.73 -5.18 -6.41
C ARG A 163 -15.04 -5.97 -6.27
N GLY A 164 -16.04 -5.65 -7.08
CA GLY A 164 -17.36 -6.28 -7.04
C GLY A 164 -18.34 -5.56 -6.10
N LYS A 165 -19.59 -6.04 -6.09
CA LYS A 165 -20.68 -5.39 -5.38
C LYS A 165 -20.44 -5.35 -3.86
N GLY A 166 -20.42 -4.15 -3.29
CA GLY A 166 -20.30 -3.92 -1.85
C GLY A 166 -18.87 -3.64 -1.37
N PHE A 167 -17.90 -3.56 -2.27
CA PHE A 167 -16.52 -3.15 -1.98
C PHE A 167 -16.20 -1.86 -2.72
N ALA A 168 -15.44 -0.97 -2.07
CA ALA A 168 -14.87 0.18 -2.73
C ALA A 168 -13.88 -0.27 -3.81
N PRO A 169 -13.82 0.42 -4.97
CA PRO A 169 -12.90 0.09 -6.02
C PRO A 169 -11.49 0.56 -5.70
N GLU A 170 -10.52 -0.13 -6.29
CA GLU A 170 -9.12 0.19 -6.13
C GLU A 170 -8.69 1.23 -7.17
N TRP A 171 -8.10 2.32 -6.67
CA TRP A 171 -7.50 3.37 -7.47
C TRP A 171 -6.01 3.44 -7.22
N LYS A 172 -5.21 3.20 -8.26
CA LYS A 172 -3.76 3.31 -8.21
C LYS A 172 -3.30 4.32 -9.26
N LYS A 173 -2.35 5.17 -8.92
CA LYS A 173 -1.80 6.20 -9.81
C LYS A 173 -0.29 6.23 -9.71
N ILE A 174 0.37 6.24 -10.86
CA ILE A 174 1.80 6.53 -11.01
C ILE A 174 1.93 7.86 -11.75
N LYS A 175 2.66 8.78 -11.15
CA LYS A 175 2.97 10.10 -11.70
C LYS A 175 4.48 10.26 -11.84
N ILE A 176 4.93 10.54 -13.05
CA ILE A 176 6.32 10.84 -13.37
C ILE A 176 6.47 12.36 -13.51
N ASP A 177 7.25 12.98 -12.63
CA ASP A 177 7.51 14.42 -12.67
C ASP A 177 8.33 14.78 -13.92
N LYS A 178 7.94 15.84 -14.63
CA LYS A 178 8.66 16.28 -15.84
C LYS A 178 10.01 16.93 -15.52
N ILE A 179 10.08 17.67 -14.43
CA ILE A 179 11.24 18.48 -14.03
C ILE A 179 12.20 17.66 -13.18
N LYS A 180 11.67 16.97 -12.16
CA LYS A 180 12.44 16.17 -11.22
C LYS A 180 12.52 14.73 -11.64
N ASP A 181 13.52 14.01 -11.16
CA ASP A 181 13.66 12.57 -11.38
C ASP A 181 12.88 11.77 -10.32
N GLU A 182 11.63 12.18 -10.10
CA GLU A 182 10.73 11.64 -9.10
C GLU A 182 9.56 10.87 -9.76
N LEU A 183 9.25 9.72 -9.18
CA LEU A 183 8.04 8.94 -9.41
C LEU A 183 7.20 8.99 -8.14
N HIS A 184 5.96 9.41 -8.26
CA HIS A 184 4.99 9.40 -7.17
C HIS A 184 3.97 8.30 -7.41
N PHE A 185 3.75 7.47 -6.39
CA PHE A 185 2.69 6.48 -6.36
C PHE A 185 1.61 6.90 -5.36
N SER A 186 0.35 6.66 -5.72
CA SER A 186 -0.76 6.75 -4.79
C SER A 186 -1.75 5.62 -4.99
N GLU A 187 -2.13 4.94 -3.92
CA GLU A 187 -3.28 4.05 -3.84
C GLU A 187 -4.33 4.66 -2.91
N ILE A 188 -5.59 4.66 -3.36
CA ILE A 188 -6.74 5.15 -2.60
C ILE A 188 -7.89 4.14 -2.75
N ASP A 189 -8.50 3.79 -1.63
CA ASP A 189 -9.69 2.95 -1.51
C ASP A 189 -10.68 3.71 -0.62
N ASP A 190 -11.74 4.28 -1.21
CA ASP A 190 -12.78 5.12 -0.58
C ASP A 190 -14.20 4.65 -0.99
#